data_AF-A0A6I9XZ84-F1
#
_entry.id   AF-A0A6I9XZ84-F1
#
_cell.length_a   1.000
_cell.length_b   1.000
_cell.length_c   1.000
_cell.angle_alpha   90.00
_cell.angle_beta   90.00
_cell.angle_gamma   90.00
#
_symmetry.space_group_name_H-M   'P 1'
#
loop_
_entity.id
_entity.type
_entity.pdbx_description
1 polymer ?
#
loop_
_entity_poly.entity_id
_entity_poly.type
_entity_poly.pdbx_seq_one_letter_code
_entity_poly.pdbx_strand_id
1 'polypeptide(L)'
;MGQHVVKILEGRLPEDQSARPLLPILSKVIGSAPLSLNEDQINLISKRMVDWLRYASLQQGATPASGGFFNPRGKQPGPITEVDGTVATDFFTVLSVGQNYTEDQWLNMQAFSMLRKWLLCYRSDTTSNPNSDDKSEVDGSLVSMVSVTSTSSRLLSPRERLREKAFEYCQRLLEQSNRRALKKTDGELQKACLVEAITIMDIICQQDSSYVYRSLSCLKNLHGRISGDPSGARLLIPIAQFFLNHSETAAVDSEAVYRHLFTKVPAQLFHNLMLAYEFLQFCRQNVGFFTENLDIFRQSTPNLFKFLAWNSPALTIDYTDLLPALLSPENALEMFHLLLDLPCLTAALDTQLRSFECCRSTCKKTSSGSCGGKSPKRFLIIVWAIGEYASVTHDKRCTAEQINTFFDVLEAMLFEITQLRPSASIPKSSPRVIAVLMTALTKLASRSQDLIPRVCLFLSKMKIFIQSPAVSSIYCAEEAEAILTRATELMNLLKMPSVAQFVLRPSSEDLSHQETHLPLLLAMKMTSQLLEGGTGSVPG
;
A
#
# COMPACT_ATOMS: atom_id res chain seq x y z
N MET A 1 32.12 -10.29 -15.50
CA MET A 1 31.74 -8.94 -15.00
C MET A 1 31.96 -8.80 -13.50
N GLY A 2 31.25 -9.52 -12.63
CA GLY A 2 31.43 -9.41 -11.15
C GLY A 2 32.88 -9.57 -10.69
N GLN A 3 33.58 -10.62 -11.12
CA GLN A 3 35.00 -10.84 -10.81
C GLN A 3 35.93 -9.71 -11.29
N HIS A 4 35.60 -9.04 -12.40
CA HIS A 4 36.39 -7.93 -12.92
C HIS A 4 36.17 -6.66 -12.09
N VAL A 5 34.93 -6.43 -11.64
CA VAL A 5 34.60 -5.36 -10.70
C VAL A 5 35.31 -5.57 -9.36
N VAL A 6 35.34 -6.80 -8.84
CA VAL A 6 36.09 -7.11 -7.61
C VAL A 6 37.57 -6.80 -7.79
N LYS A 7 38.21 -7.28 -8.87
CA LYS A 7 39.62 -6.99 -9.20
C LYS A 7 39.95 -5.50 -9.21
N ILE A 8 39.06 -4.66 -9.73
CA ILE A 8 39.24 -3.20 -9.74
C ILE A 8 39.12 -2.61 -8.32
N LEU A 9 38.25 -3.17 -7.47
CA LEU A 9 38.09 -2.77 -6.07
C LEU A 9 39.21 -3.28 -5.14
N GLU A 10 39.97 -4.31 -5.53
CA GLU A 10 41.14 -4.78 -4.77
C GLU A 10 42.32 -3.79 -4.90
N GLY A 11 42.49 -3.19 -6.08
CA GLY A 11 43.54 -2.21 -6.35
C GLY A 11 43.27 -0.81 -5.79
N ARG A 12 44.31 0.04 -5.75
CA ARG A 12 44.10 1.49 -5.72
C ARG A 12 43.78 1.94 -7.14
N LEU A 13 42.60 2.52 -7.37
CA LEU A 13 42.32 3.14 -8.66
C LEU A 13 43.28 4.32 -8.87
N PRO A 14 43.75 4.56 -10.12
CA PRO A 14 44.42 5.81 -10.49
C PRO A 14 43.54 7.01 -10.14
N GLU A 15 44.13 8.16 -9.80
CA GLU A 15 43.40 9.37 -9.36
C GLU A 15 42.33 9.85 -10.38
N ASP A 16 42.45 9.47 -11.65
CA ASP A 16 41.52 9.80 -12.74
C ASP A 16 40.34 8.81 -12.90
N GLN A 17 40.35 7.66 -12.23
CA GLN A 17 39.28 6.65 -12.36
C GLN A 17 38.41 6.60 -11.09
N SER A 18 37.12 6.86 -11.25
CA SER A 18 36.16 6.82 -10.15
C SER A 18 35.62 5.40 -9.90
N ALA A 19 35.62 4.98 -8.64
CA ALA A 19 34.99 3.73 -8.21
C ALA A 19 33.46 3.82 -8.10
N ARG A 20 32.87 5.02 -8.28
CA ARG A 20 31.42 5.28 -8.13
C ARG A 20 30.49 4.35 -8.93
N PRO A 21 30.75 3.92 -10.17
CA PRO A 21 29.82 3.05 -10.88
C PRO A 21 29.94 1.58 -10.45
N LEU A 22 31.03 1.20 -9.78
CA LEU A 22 31.36 -0.21 -9.53
C LEU A 22 30.43 -0.87 -8.51
N LEU A 23 30.10 -0.16 -7.43
CA LEU A 23 29.21 -0.64 -6.37
C LEU A 23 27.76 -0.87 -6.85
N PRO A 24 27.13 0.05 -7.60
CA PRO A 24 25.84 -0.20 -8.23
C PRO A 24 25.83 -1.40 -9.18
N ILE A 25 26.89 -1.57 -9.99
CA ILE A 25 27.03 -2.72 -10.89
C ILE A 25 27.12 -4.02 -10.07
N LEU A 26 27.95 -4.03 -9.02
CA LEU A 26 28.09 -5.16 -8.12
C LEU A 26 26.76 -5.52 -7.45
N SER A 27 26.02 -4.53 -6.95
CA SER A 27 24.68 -4.72 -6.39
C SER A 27 23.73 -5.36 -7.41
N LYS A 28 23.77 -4.94 -8.68
CA LYS A 28 22.96 -5.55 -9.74
C LYS A 28 23.36 -7.00 -10.01
N VAL A 29 24.66 -7.28 -10.12
CA VAL A 29 25.22 -8.62 -10.34
C VAL A 29 24.78 -9.58 -9.24
N ILE A 30 24.91 -9.18 -7.97
CA ILE A 30 24.53 -10.02 -6.82
C ILE A 30 23.04 -10.30 -6.78
N GLY A 31 22.21 -9.37 -7.28
CA GLY A 31 20.76 -9.59 -7.37
C GLY A 31 20.35 -10.59 -8.43
N SER A 32 21.16 -10.74 -9.48
CA SER A 32 20.87 -11.65 -10.59
C SER A 32 21.59 -12.99 -10.42
N ALA A 33 22.75 -13.01 -9.76
CA ALA A 33 23.57 -14.19 -9.57
C ALA A 33 24.32 -14.11 -8.21
N PRO A 34 23.65 -14.45 -7.08
CA PRO A 34 24.24 -14.33 -5.74
C PRO A 34 25.46 -15.25 -5.52
N LEU A 35 25.51 -16.40 -6.21
CA LEU A 35 26.61 -17.37 -6.16
C LEU A 35 27.79 -17.04 -7.11
N SER A 36 27.84 -15.83 -7.68
CA SER A 36 28.85 -15.46 -8.66
C SER A 36 30.21 -15.04 -8.07
N LEU A 37 30.29 -14.86 -6.75
CA LEU A 37 31.48 -14.42 -6.04
C LEU A 37 32.03 -15.52 -5.13
N ASN A 38 33.35 -15.67 -5.10
CA ASN A 38 34.03 -16.60 -4.20
C ASN A 38 34.13 -16.03 -2.78
N GLU A 39 34.38 -16.88 -1.79
CA GLU A 39 34.47 -16.48 -0.38
C GLU A 39 35.51 -15.37 -0.12
N ASP A 40 36.69 -15.46 -0.73
CA ASP A 40 37.73 -14.42 -0.62
C ASP A 40 37.25 -13.05 -1.12
N GLN A 41 36.50 -13.05 -2.23
CA GLN A 41 35.95 -11.84 -2.82
C GLN A 41 34.87 -11.22 -1.93
N ILE A 42 34.02 -12.07 -1.34
CA ILE A 42 32.99 -11.66 -0.38
C ILE A 42 33.65 -11.06 0.87
N ASN A 43 34.70 -11.70 1.39
CA ASN A 43 35.44 -11.21 2.55
C ASN A 43 36.13 -9.88 2.28
N LEU A 44 36.75 -9.73 1.10
CA LEU A 44 37.38 -8.48 0.69
C LEU A 44 36.37 -7.33 0.57
N ILE A 45 35.25 -7.55 -0.12
CA ILE A 45 34.21 -6.53 -0.27
C ILE A 45 33.59 -6.20 1.09
N SER A 46 33.35 -7.19 1.95
CA SER A 46 32.84 -6.96 3.31
C SER A 46 33.78 -6.07 4.13
N LYS A 47 35.09 -6.30 4.03
CA LYS A 47 36.11 -5.44 4.65
C LYS A 47 36.08 -4.02 4.09
N ARG A 48 35.97 -3.84 2.78
CA ARG A 48 35.85 -2.51 2.14
C ARG A 48 34.58 -1.79 2.56
N MET A 49 33.45 -2.49 2.63
CA MET A 49 32.17 -1.93 3.12
C MET A 49 32.28 -1.45 4.55
N VAL A 50 32.95 -2.22 5.44
CA VAL A 50 33.26 -1.76 6.80
C VAL A 50 34.04 -0.44 6.78
N ASP A 51 35.07 -0.35 5.94
CA ASP A 51 35.89 0.85 5.87
C ASP A 51 35.09 2.06 5.35
N TRP A 52 34.28 1.88 4.32
CA TRP A 52 33.42 2.94 3.78
C TRP A 52 32.35 3.40 4.76
N LEU A 53 31.70 2.46 5.46
CA LEU A 53 30.65 2.79 6.42
C LEU A 53 31.19 3.55 7.65
N ARG A 54 32.43 3.27 8.07
CA ARG A 54 32.98 3.83 9.33
C ARG A 54 33.93 5.01 9.15
N TYR A 55 34.70 5.06 8.06
CA TYR A 55 35.84 5.98 7.93
C TYR A 55 35.73 6.97 6.77
N ALA A 56 34.51 7.19 6.25
CA ALA A 56 34.29 8.27 5.28
C ALA A 56 34.52 9.66 5.93
N SER A 57 35.11 10.56 5.15
CA SER A 57 35.55 11.90 5.56
C SER A 57 34.39 12.77 6.03
N LEU A 58 34.67 13.65 7.00
CA LEU A 58 33.76 14.69 7.48
C LEU A 58 34.06 16.07 6.86
N GLN A 59 34.99 16.13 5.91
CA GLN A 59 35.28 17.35 5.14
C GLN A 59 34.62 17.26 3.78
N GLN A 60 34.09 18.38 3.29
CA GLN A 60 33.53 18.45 1.95
C GLN A 60 34.63 18.29 0.89
N GLY A 61 34.24 17.91 -0.32
CA GLY A 61 35.12 17.96 -1.48
C GLY A 61 35.48 19.41 -1.85
N ALA A 62 36.66 19.60 -2.43
CA ALA A 62 37.04 20.91 -2.96
C ALA A 62 36.02 21.39 -4.01
N THR A 63 35.53 22.62 -3.87
CA THR A 63 34.74 23.27 -4.92
C THR A 63 35.62 23.47 -6.15
N PRO A 64 35.18 23.08 -7.36
CA PRO A 64 35.88 23.48 -8.58
C PRO A 64 35.95 25.01 -8.60
N ALA A 65 37.15 25.56 -8.77
CA ALA A 65 37.36 26.99 -8.77
C ALA A 65 36.54 27.61 -9.91
N SER A 66 35.46 28.32 -9.58
CA SER A 66 34.80 29.19 -10.54
C SER A 66 35.79 30.31 -10.84
N GLY A 67 36.33 30.32 -12.05
CA GLY A 67 37.46 31.15 -12.48
C GLY A 67 37.21 32.66 -12.31
N GLY A 68 37.67 33.19 -11.19
CA GLY A 68 37.80 34.63 -10.94
C GLY A 68 39.23 34.93 -10.52
N PHE A 69 39.93 35.76 -11.31
CA PHE A 69 41.36 36.10 -11.21
C PHE A 69 41.78 36.80 -9.90
N PHE A 70 40.87 37.00 -8.93
CA PHE A 70 41.14 37.65 -7.64
C PHE A 70 40.48 36.87 -6.49
N ASN A 71 41.12 35.80 -6.02
CA ASN A 71 40.82 35.27 -4.69
C ASN A 71 42.08 34.63 -4.08
N PRO A 72 42.81 35.32 -3.18
CA PRO A 72 43.98 34.75 -2.53
C PRO A 72 43.52 33.84 -1.37
N ARG A 73 44.01 32.59 -1.38
CA ARG A 73 43.68 31.44 -0.50
C ARG A 73 42.44 30.66 -0.96
N GLY A 74 42.68 29.48 -1.53
CA GLY A 74 41.62 28.48 -1.74
C GLY A 74 40.88 28.25 -0.43
N LYS A 75 39.56 28.47 -0.44
CA LYS A 75 38.71 28.19 0.72
C LYS A 75 38.92 26.72 1.09
N GLN A 76 39.43 26.47 2.30
CA GLN A 76 39.46 25.12 2.86
C GLN A 76 38.06 24.51 2.75
N PRO A 77 37.94 23.24 2.31
CA PRO A 77 36.63 22.63 2.17
C PRO A 77 35.88 22.69 3.50
N GLY A 78 34.62 23.13 3.45
CA GLY A 78 33.80 23.27 4.66
C GLY A 78 33.55 21.92 5.35
N PRO A 79 33.21 21.91 6.64
CA PRO A 79 32.81 20.68 7.31
C PRO A 79 31.48 20.16 6.75
N ILE A 80 31.27 18.87 6.85
CA ILE A 80 29.98 18.23 6.64
C ILE A 80 29.05 18.57 7.82
N THR A 81 27.77 18.76 7.51
CA THR A 81 26.74 19.11 8.49
C THR A 81 25.73 17.98 8.66
N GLU A 82 24.96 18.02 9.74
CA GLU A 82 23.79 17.19 9.97
C GLU A 82 22.56 17.81 9.29
N VAL A 83 21.44 17.09 9.23
CA VAL A 83 20.19 17.57 8.61
C VAL A 83 19.61 18.86 9.25
N ASP A 84 20.01 19.17 10.49
CA ASP A 84 19.63 20.39 11.22
C ASP A 84 20.62 21.56 11.01
N GLY A 85 21.68 21.36 10.23
CA GLY A 85 22.72 22.35 9.94
C GLY A 85 23.86 22.42 10.96
N THR A 86 23.81 21.62 12.04
CA THR A 86 24.94 21.51 12.97
C THR A 86 26.10 20.76 12.34
N VAL A 87 27.33 21.00 12.79
CA VAL A 87 28.51 20.28 12.28
C VAL A 87 28.45 18.81 12.69
N ALA A 88 28.71 17.90 11.73
CA ALA A 88 28.78 16.47 12.01
C ALA A 88 30.00 16.16 12.89
N THR A 89 29.79 15.43 13.98
CA THR A 89 30.82 15.20 15.03
C THR A 89 31.24 13.74 15.17
N ASP A 90 30.39 12.80 14.77
CA ASP A 90 30.71 11.36 14.71
C ASP A 90 31.12 10.99 13.27
N PHE A 91 30.93 9.75 12.82
CA PHE A 91 31.23 9.36 11.44
C PHE A 91 30.17 9.80 10.42
N PHE A 92 30.59 9.88 9.15
CA PHE A 92 29.75 10.25 8.01
C PHE A 92 28.68 9.21 7.72
N THR A 93 27.45 9.66 7.43
CA THR A 93 26.33 8.80 7.02
C THR A 93 25.60 9.36 5.80
N VAL A 94 24.64 8.60 5.27
CA VAL A 94 23.75 9.03 4.18
C VAL A 94 22.86 10.24 4.56
N LEU A 95 22.72 10.56 5.85
CA LEU A 95 22.00 11.75 6.33
C LEU A 95 22.93 12.94 6.60
N SER A 96 24.23 12.78 6.36
CA SER A 96 25.17 13.88 6.41
C SER A 96 25.02 14.78 5.18
N VAL A 97 24.93 16.08 5.40
CA VAL A 97 24.63 17.11 4.39
C VAL A 97 25.91 17.88 4.05
N GLY A 98 26.29 17.83 2.77
CA GLY A 98 27.38 18.60 2.17
C GLY A 98 26.99 19.16 0.79
N GLN A 99 27.76 20.13 0.28
CA GLN A 99 27.56 20.65 -1.08
C GLN A 99 28.24 19.78 -2.13
N ASN A 100 29.48 19.35 -1.84
CA ASN A 100 30.28 18.49 -2.71
C ASN A 100 30.76 17.28 -1.92
N TYR A 101 30.39 16.08 -2.36
CA TYR A 101 30.81 14.83 -1.73
C TYR A 101 32.10 14.28 -2.36
N THR A 102 33.02 13.83 -1.51
CA THR A 102 34.27 13.12 -1.90
C THR A 102 33.98 11.68 -2.34
N GLU A 103 34.94 11.00 -2.98
CA GLU A 103 34.75 9.61 -3.44
C GLU A 103 34.34 8.67 -2.30
N ASP A 104 35.00 8.73 -1.16
CA ASP A 104 34.72 7.90 0.01
C ASP A 104 33.32 8.17 0.61
N GLN A 105 32.83 9.41 0.57
CA GLN A 105 31.46 9.76 0.96
C GLN A 105 30.43 9.15 0.00
N TRP A 106 30.70 9.17 -1.31
CA TRP A 106 29.85 8.47 -2.29
C TRP A 106 29.85 6.95 -2.06
N LEU A 107 31.02 6.35 -1.80
CA LEU A 107 31.14 4.92 -1.54
C LEU A 107 30.42 4.53 -0.23
N ASN A 108 30.40 5.39 0.81
CA ASN A 108 29.61 5.20 2.02
C ASN A 108 28.11 5.12 1.71
N MET A 109 27.57 6.09 0.96
CA MET A 109 26.15 6.11 0.59
C MET A 109 25.77 4.88 -0.24
N GLN A 110 26.62 4.49 -1.19
CA GLN A 110 26.40 3.32 -2.04
C GLN A 110 26.52 2.00 -1.25
N ALA A 111 27.46 1.92 -0.31
CA ALA A 111 27.62 0.77 0.57
C ALA A 111 26.36 0.57 1.42
N PHE A 112 25.83 1.64 2.03
CA PHE A 112 24.56 1.56 2.77
C PHE A 112 23.40 1.13 1.87
N SER A 113 23.29 1.69 0.66
CA SER A 113 22.22 1.37 -0.29
C SER A 113 22.19 -0.11 -0.74
N MET A 114 23.32 -0.81 -0.72
CA MET A 114 23.38 -2.24 -1.06
C MET A 114 23.40 -3.17 0.15
N LEU A 115 23.56 -2.63 1.36
CA LEU A 115 23.90 -3.37 2.56
C LEU A 115 22.89 -4.46 2.90
N ARG A 116 21.59 -4.14 2.84
CA ARG A 116 20.50 -5.11 3.02
C ARG A 116 20.63 -6.31 2.09
N LYS A 117 20.84 -6.04 0.81
CA LYS A 117 20.93 -7.07 -0.22
C LYS A 117 22.17 -7.93 -0.02
N TRP A 118 23.29 -7.31 0.33
CA TRP A 118 24.54 -8.00 0.64
C TRP A 118 24.37 -8.95 1.83
N LEU A 119 23.76 -8.48 2.93
CA LEU A 119 23.51 -9.29 4.13
C LEU A 119 22.53 -10.45 3.87
N LEU A 120 21.54 -10.27 2.97
CA LEU A 120 20.60 -11.33 2.60
C LEU A 120 21.24 -12.41 1.72
N CYS A 121 22.04 -12.02 0.71
CA CYS A 121 22.66 -12.97 -0.21
C CYS A 121 23.67 -13.89 0.46
N TYR A 122 24.30 -13.44 1.55
CA TYR A 122 25.31 -14.19 2.29
C TYR A 122 24.88 -14.47 3.73
N ARG A 123 23.56 -14.67 3.94
CA ARG A 123 22.88 -14.99 5.22
C ARG A 123 23.35 -16.30 5.90
N SER A 124 24.34 -16.97 5.34
CA SER A 124 25.06 -18.17 5.79
C SER A 124 24.58 -19.48 5.18
N ASP A 125 25.48 -20.11 4.41
CA ASP A 125 25.53 -21.53 4.08
C ASP A 125 25.92 -22.39 5.31
N THR A 126 25.43 -22.05 6.51
CA THR A 126 25.69 -22.85 7.72
C THR A 126 24.61 -23.89 8.00
N THR A 127 23.52 -23.89 7.24
CA THR A 127 22.39 -24.84 7.39
C THR A 127 22.31 -25.90 6.29
N SER A 128 23.25 -25.94 5.34
CA SER A 128 23.33 -26.97 4.30
C SER A 128 24.39 -28.04 4.60
N ASN A 129 24.33 -28.63 5.79
CA ASN A 129 24.81 -30.00 6.00
C ASN A 129 24.04 -30.63 7.18
N PRO A 130 22.99 -31.44 6.92
CA PRO A 130 22.32 -32.22 7.96
C PRO A 130 23.11 -33.44 8.43
N ASN A 131 24.35 -33.64 7.97
CA ASN A 131 25.15 -34.82 8.28
C ASN A 131 26.55 -34.44 8.77
N SER A 132 26.63 -33.97 10.02
CA SER A 132 27.81 -34.20 10.85
C SER A 132 27.41 -34.15 12.33
N ASP A 133 26.50 -35.04 12.71
CA ASP A 133 26.61 -35.66 14.03
C ASP A 133 27.96 -36.38 14.06
N ASP A 134 28.92 -35.83 14.81
CA ASP A 134 29.62 -36.55 15.90
C ASP A 134 30.79 -35.69 16.40
N LYS A 135 30.89 -35.57 17.74
CA LYS A 135 32.05 -35.11 18.55
C LYS A 135 32.29 -33.60 18.68
N SER A 136 31.85 -33.01 19.80
CA SER A 136 32.58 -33.04 21.08
C SER A 136 32.16 -31.87 21.98
N GLU A 137 31.59 -32.22 23.12
CA GLU A 137 31.49 -31.37 24.30
C GLU A 137 32.91 -31.04 24.84
N VAL A 138 32.99 -30.03 25.71
CA VAL A 138 34.19 -29.41 26.35
C VAL A 138 34.71 -28.21 25.54
N ASP A 139 34.56 -26.95 25.95
CA ASP A 139 34.88 -26.40 27.27
C ASP A 139 34.05 -25.14 27.55
N GLY A 140 33.45 -25.07 28.73
CA GLY A 140 32.82 -23.87 29.24
C GLY A 140 33.88 -22.93 29.79
N SER A 141 34.02 -21.74 29.20
CA SER A 141 34.79 -20.67 29.83
C SER A 141 33.98 -19.38 29.87
N LEU A 142 33.48 -19.11 31.07
CA LEU A 142 32.90 -17.85 31.53
C LEU A 142 33.88 -16.70 31.29
N VAL A 143 33.59 -15.83 30.32
CA VAL A 143 34.13 -14.47 30.33
C VAL A 143 33.00 -13.46 30.29
N SER A 144 32.72 -13.00 31.51
CA SER A 144 32.07 -11.77 31.96
C SER A 144 31.75 -10.71 30.90
N MET A 145 30.50 -10.27 30.92
CA MET A 145 30.07 -8.93 30.52
C MET A 145 30.95 -7.87 31.21
N VAL A 146 31.48 -6.91 30.44
CA VAL A 146 31.73 -5.49 30.77
C VAL A 146 32.62 -4.90 29.66
N SER A 147 32.09 -3.89 28.97
CA SER A 147 32.78 -2.88 28.15
C SER A 147 33.75 -3.35 27.05
N VAL A 148 33.20 -3.77 25.90
CA VAL A 148 33.98 -3.94 24.66
C VAL A 148 34.06 -2.61 23.90
N THR A 149 35.09 -1.82 24.18
CA THR A 149 35.50 -0.72 23.31
C THR A 149 36.73 -1.12 22.48
N SER A 150 36.51 -1.25 21.17
CA SER A 150 37.48 -1.07 20.07
C SER A 150 38.59 -2.09 19.82
N THR A 151 38.98 -2.97 20.75
CA THR A 151 40.06 -3.96 20.51
C THR A 151 39.56 -5.36 20.11
N SER A 152 38.32 -5.74 20.43
CA SER A 152 37.76 -7.06 20.10
C SER A 152 37.28 -7.20 18.65
N SER A 153 36.98 -6.09 17.96
CA SER A 153 36.45 -6.12 16.59
C SER A 153 37.46 -6.59 15.54
N ARG A 154 38.75 -6.70 15.90
CA ARG A 154 39.80 -7.24 15.02
C ARG A 154 39.82 -8.77 14.95
N LEU A 155 39.20 -9.44 15.93
CA LEU A 155 39.13 -10.90 16.00
C LEU A 155 37.95 -11.49 15.24
N LEU A 156 36.98 -10.65 14.86
CA LEU A 156 35.79 -11.04 14.12
C LEU A 156 36.13 -11.34 12.66
N SER A 157 35.42 -12.31 12.07
CA SER A 157 35.45 -12.51 10.63
C SER A 157 35.01 -11.24 9.89
N PRO A 158 35.43 -11.02 8.63
CA PRO A 158 35.01 -9.85 7.86
C PRO A 158 33.49 -9.67 7.77
N ARG A 159 32.73 -10.78 7.77
CA ARG A 159 31.26 -10.78 7.76
C ARG A 159 30.67 -10.35 9.11
N GLU A 160 31.18 -10.88 10.22
CA GLU A 160 30.77 -10.46 11.57
C GLU A 160 31.07 -8.99 11.83
N ARG A 161 32.26 -8.54 11.44
CA ARG A 161 32.65 -7.14 11.56
C ARG A 161 31.77 -6.24 10.70
N LEU A 162 31.36 -6.70 9.52
CA LEU A 162 30.37 -5.97 8.71
C LEU A 162 29.02 -5.87 9.42
N ARG A 163 28.53 -6.94 10.06
CA ARG A 163 27.28 -6.90 10.85
C ARG A 163 27.38 -5.90 12.00
N GLU A 164 28.46 -5.93 12.78
CA GLU A 164 28.69 -4.99 13.88
C GLU A 164 28.67 -3.54 13.40
N LYS A 165 29.41 -3.22 12.32
CA LYS A 165 29.50 -1.85 11.81
C LYS A 165 28.27 -1.40 11.03
N ALA A 166 27.56 -2.32 10.39
CA ALA A 166 26.24 -2.08 9.83
C ALA A 166 25.23 -1.72 10.92
N PHE A 167 25.27 -2.43 12.05
CA PHE A 167 24.41 -2.16 13.20
C PHE A 167 24.68 -0.78 13.79
N GLU A 168 25.95 -0.45 14.07
CA GLU A 168 26.35 0.90 14.54
C GLU A 168 25.90 2.00 13.58
N TYR A 169 26.04 1.78 12.26
CA TYR A 169 25.58 2.72 11.26
C TYR A 169 24.06 2.94 11.32
N CYS A 170 23.28 1.86 11.44
CA CYS A 170 21.83 1.95 11.58
C CYS A 170 21.42 2.67 12.87
N GLN A 171 22.07 2.37 14.00
CA GLN A 171 21.84 3.08 15.27
C GLN A 171 22.12 4.58 15.12
N ARG A 172 23.22 4.96 14.46
CA ARG A 172 23.55 6.36 14.18
C ARG A 172 22.46 7.04 13.34
N LEU A 173 21.89 6.37 12.32
CA LEU A 173 20.77 6.91 11.55
C LEU A 173 19.52 7.14 12.42
N LEU A 174 19.22 6.20 13.33
CA LEU A 174 18.15 6.35 14.31
C LEU A 174 18.39 7.56 15.23
N GLU A 175 19.63 7.80 15.66
CA GLU A 175 19.97 8.99 16.45
C GLU A 175 19.86 10.29 15.65
N GLN A 176 20.34 10.32 14.40
CA GLN A 176 20.18 11.46 13.50
C GLN A 176 18.71 11.78 13.25
N SER A 177 17.84 10.77 13.30
CA SER A 177 16.39 10.97 13.18
C SER A 177 15.78 11.86 14.26
N ASN A 178 16.42 12.01 15.42
CA ASN A 178 15.95 12.90 16.48
C ASN A 178 16.01 14.38 16.07
N ARG A 179 16.83 14.70 15.07
CA ARG A 179 17.06 16.07 14.61
C ARG A 179 16.02 16.44 13.56
N ARG A 180 15.47 17.65 13.68
CA ARG A 180 14.51 18.18 12.72
C ARG A 180 15.25 18.68 11.48
N ALA A 181 14.96 18.07 10.34
CA ALA A 181 15.55 18.49 9.06
C ALA A 181 15.16 19.93 8.68
N LEU A 182 16.13 20.71 8.20
CA LEU A 182 15.91 22.07 7.70
C LEU A 182 15.10 22.09 6.39
N LYS A 183 15.40 21.15 5.49
CA LYS A 183 14.69 21.00 4.21
C LYS A 183 13.69 19.86 4.29
N LYS A 184 12.54 20.06 3.63
CA LYS A 184 11.50 19.01 3.51
C LYS A 184 12.03 17.76 2.82
N THR A 185 12.85 17.92 1.78
CA THR A 185 13.48 16.79 1.05
C THR A 185 14.35 15.94 1.96
N ASP A 186 15.11 16.58 2.85
CA ASP A 186 16.03 15.91 3.75
C ASP A 186 15.25 15.18 4.84
N GLY A 187 14.09 15.70 5.27
CA GLY A 187 13.16 15.01 6.16
C GLY A 187 12.50 13.77 5.52
N GLU A 188 12.15 13.83 4.23
CA GLU A 188 11.64 12.64 3.51
C GLU A 188 12.74 11.59 3.29
N LEU A 189 13.97 12.03 2.99
CA LEU A 189 15.14 11.15 2.91
C LEU A 189 15.43 10.48 4.26
N GLN A 190 15.38 11.23 5.37
CA GLN A 190 15.54 10.72 6.73
C GLN A 190 14.58 9.56 7.02
N LYS A 191 13.29 9.68 6.66
CA LYS A 191 12.31 8.61 6.81
C LYS A 191 12.63 7.40 5.92
N ALA A 192 13.04 7.61 4.67
CA ALA A 192 13.41 6.52 3.77
C ALA A 192 14.63 5.75 4.28
N CYS A 193 15.67 6.45 4.75
CA CYS A 193 16.85 5.84 5.35
C CYS A 193 16.52 5.05 6.62
N LEU A 194 15.56 5.52 7.43
CA LEU A 194 15.10 4.78 8.60
C LEU A 194 14.35 3.49 8.24
N VAL A 195 13.49 3.49 7.22
CA VAL A 195 12.84 2.25 6.74
C VAL A 195 13.90 1.20 6.41
N GLU A 196 14.94 1.60 5.68
CA GLU A 196 16.04 0.72 5.31
C GLU A 196 16.88 0.29 6.52
N ALA A 197 17.22 1.22 7.43
CA ALA A 197 18.00 0.94 8.63
C ALA A 197 17.31 -0.08 9.56
N ILE A 198 16.00 0.07 9.79
CA ILE A 198 15.22 -0.85 10.63
C ILE A 198 15.16 -2.24 9.99
N THR A 199 15.01 -2.30 8.66
CA THR A 199 15.03 -3.57 7.92
C THR A 199 16.40 -4.25 7.98
N ILE A 200 17.49 -3.48 7.92
CA ILE A 200 18.85 -4.00 8.10
C ILE A 200 19.05 -4.51 9.52
N MET A 201 18.57 -3.77 10.54
CA MET A 201 18.63 -4.20 11.94
C MET A 201 17.87 -5.50 12.17
N ASP A 202 16.68 -5.67 11.57
CA ASP A 202 15.90 -6.92 11.57
C ASP A 202 16.71 -8.09 11.00
N ILE A 203 17.33 -7.91 9.83
CA ILE A 203 18.18 -8.94 9.21
C ILE A 203 19.38 -9.30 10.11
N ILE A 204 20.04 -8.31 10.70
CA ILE A 204 21.17 -8.53 11.62
C ILE A 204 20.69 -9.31 12.85
N CYS A 205 19.55 -8.96 13.44
CA CYS A 205 18.99 -9.63 14.61
C CYS A 205 18.53 -11.07 14.31
N GLN A 206 18.06 -11.35 13.09
CA GLN A 206 17.79 -12.72 12.63
C GLN A 206 19.05 -13.55 12.44
N GLN A 207 20.20 -12.92 12.16
CA GLN A 207 21.48 -13.60 11.98
C GLN A 207 22.28 -13.74 13.29
N ASP A 208 22.03 -12.88 14.26
CA ASP A 208 22.68 -12.85 15.57
C ASP A 208 21.76 -12.21 16.61
N SER A 209 21.27 -13.02 17.55
CA SER A 209 20.32 -12.62 18.57
C SER A 209 20.89 -11.66 19.62
N SER A 210 22.23 -11.51 19.71
CA SER A 210 22.87 -10.61 20.66
C SER A 210 22.51 -9.13 20.43
N TYR A 211 22.09 -8.78 19.21
CA TYR A 211 21.67 -7.42 18.84
C TYR A 211 20.20 -7.09 19.20
N VAL A 212 19.37 -8.09 19.48
CA VAL A 212 17.90 -7.95 19.64
C VAL A 212 17.55 -6.94 20.74
N TYR A 213 18.13 -7.05 21.93
CA TYR A 213 17.82 -6.17 23.07
C TYR A 213 18.17 -4.70 22.80
N ARG A 214 19.30 -4.45 22.12
CA ARG A 214 19.71 -3.10 21.74
C ARG A 214 18.75 -2.51 20.71
N SER A 215 18.36 -3.30 19.70
CA SER A 215 17.38 -2.91 18.69
C SER A 215 16.03 -2.58 19.30
N LEU A 216 15.50 -3.43 20.18
CA LEU A 216 14.19 -3.23 20.80
C LEU A 216 14.10 -1.90 21.56
N SER A 217 15.13 -1.56 22.33
CA SER A 217 15.18 -0.29 23.05
C SER A 217 15.10 0.91 22.09
N CYS A 218 15.90 0.90 21.03
CA CYS A 218 15.90 1.96 20.03
C CYS A 218 14.55 2.06 19.28
N LEU A 219 13.96 0.92 18.91
CA LEU A 219 12.72 0.88 18.12
C LEU A 219 11.47 1.22 18.94
N LYS A 220 11.41 0.88 20.23
CA LYS A 220 10.34 1.34 21.14
C LYS A 220 10.31 2.87 21.24
N ASN A 221 11.48 3.48 21.43
CA ASN A 221 11.61 4.93 21.50
C ASN A 221 11.20 5.60 20.18
N LEU A 222 11.59 5.00 19.04
CA LEU A 222 11.18 5.49 17.73
C LEU A 222 9.67 5.36 17.52
N HIS A 223 9.06 4.22 17.86
CA HIS A 223 7.61 4.01 17.77
C HIS A 223 6.83 5.06 18.58
N GLY A 224 7.25 5.32 19.83
CA GLY A 224 6.65 6.35 20.67
C GLY A 224 6.63 7.72 19.99
N ARG A 225 7.74 8.11 19.35
CA ARG A 225 7.88 9.38 18.62
C ARG A 225 6.98 9.48 17.38
N ILE A 226 6.87 8.41 16.60
CA ILE A 226 6.10 8.41 15.33
C ILE A 226 4.61 8.11 15.51
N SER A 227 4.19 7.57 16.66
CA SER A 227 2.80 7.16 16.92
C SER A 227 1.76 8.28 16.85
N GLY A 228 2.20 9.55 16.85
CA GLY A 228 1.37 10.74 16.68
C GLY A 228 1.55 11.46 15.33
N ASP A 229 2.53 11.06 14.52
CA ASP A 229 2.84 11.72 13.24
C ASP A 229 2.42 10.84 12.05
N PRO A 230 1.36 11.22 11.31
CA PRO A 230 0.92 10.46 10.12
C PRO A 230 1.99 10.44 9.02
N SER A 231 2.93 11.38 9.04
CA SER A 231 4.00 11.47 8.04
C SER A 231 5.06 10.38 8.20
N GLY A 232 5.11 9.72 9.38
CA GLY A 232 5.99 8.60 9.70
C GLY A 232 5.37 7.22 9.49
N ALA A 233 4.15 7.11 8.97
CA ALA A 233 3.40 5.86 8.96
C ALA A 233 4.09 4.70 8.21
N ARG A 234 4.88 4.98 7.16
CA ARG A 234 5.66 3.95 6.46
C ARG A 234 6.70 3.26 7.35
N LEU A 235 7.19 3.93 8.41
CA LEU A 235 8.13 3.35 9.37
C LEU A 235 7.49 2.28 10.25
N LEU A 236 6.18 2.30 10.42
CA LEU A 236 5.47 1.33 11.25
C LEU A 236 5.55 -0.08 10.67
N ILE A 237 5.64 -0.22 9.34
CA ILE A 237 5.71 -1.52 8.67
C ILE A 237 6.99 -2.28 9.04
N PRO A 238 8.22 -1.75 8.81
CA PRO A 238 9.44 -2.45 9.21
C PRO A 238 9.58 -2.57 10.74
N ILE A 239 9.02 -1.64 11.52
CA ILE A 239 8.95 -1.78 12.99
C ILE A 239 8.07 -2.98 13.38
N ALA A 240 6.88 -3.08 12.81
CA ALA A 240 5.97 -4.19 13.06
C ALA A 240 6.56 -5.54 12.62
N GLN A 241 7.28 -5.57 11.48
CA GLN A 241 8.01 -6.77 11.05
C GLN A 241 9.09 -7.15 12.06
N PHE A 242 9.88 -6.19 12.54
CA PHE A 242 10.90 -6.44 13.56
C PHE A 242 10.28 -7.05 14.83
N PHE A 243 9.18 -6.47 15.32
CA PHE A 243 8.49 -7.02 16.50
C PHE A 243 7.90 -8.40 16.22
N LEU A 244 7.41 -8.68 15.01
CA LEU A 244 6.88 -10.00 14.66
C LEU A 244 7.98 -11.07 14.75
N ASN A 245 9.19 -10.74 14.29
CA ASN A 245 10.31 -11.69 14.27
C ASN A 245 10.98 -11.90 15.64
N HIS A 246 10.87 -10.93 16.56
CA HIS A 246 11.74 -10.89 17.76
C HIS A 246 11.02 -10.62 19.10
N SER A 247 9.71 -10.31 19.09
CA SER A 247 8.97 -9.96 20.33
C SER A 247 8.92 -11.11 21.34
N GLU A 248 8.74 -12.34 20.88
CA GLU A 248 8.71 -13.55 21.72
C GLU A 248 10.05 -13.77 22.42
N THR A 249 11.16 -13.63 21.67
CA THR A 249 12.53 -13.80 22.19
C THR A 249 12.87 -12.84 23.32
N ALA A 250 12.21 -11.68 23.38
CA ALA A 250 12.46 -10.64 24.36
C ALA A 250 11.30 -10.38 25.32
N ALA A 251 10.24 -11.18 25.27
CA ALA A 251 9.01 -11.02 26.07
C ALA A 251 8.47 -9.57 26.07
N VAL A 252 8.47 -8.93 24.90
CA VAL A 252 8.03 -7.54 24.74
C VAL A 252 6.61 -7.48 24.21
N ASP A 253 5.73 -6.74 24.89
CA ASP A 253 4.40 -6.40 24.37
C ASP A 253 4.51 -5.51 23.11
N SER A 254 4.15 -6.10 21.96
CA SER A 254 4.10 -5.47 20.64
C SER A 254 2.68 -5.08 20.21
N GLU A 255 1.66 -5.32 21.04
CA GLU A 255 0.25 -5.13 20.68
C GLU A 255 -0.05 -3.68 20.30
N ALA A 256 0.58 -2.72 20.99
CA ALA A 256 0.43 -1.28 20.70
C ALA A 256 0.87 -0.92 19.27
N VAL A 257 1.93 -1.56 18.75
CA VAL A 257 2.45 -1.33 17.40
C VAL A 257 1.46 -1.86 16.37
N TYR A 258 0.97 -3.09 16.56
CA TYR A 258 -0.01 -3.69 15.65
C TYR A 258 -1.34 -2.95 15.69
N ARG A 259 -1.84 -2.59 16.87
CA ARG A 259 -3.06 -1.79 17.00
C ARG A 259 -2.92 -0.47 16.25
N HIS A 260 -1.79 0.23 16.39
CA HIS A 260 -1.55 1.48 15.67
C HIS A 260 -1.50 1.25 14.14
N LEU A 261 -0.77 0.23 13.69
CA LEU A 261 -0.63 -0.13 12.27
C LEU A 261 -1.97 -0.53 11.64
N PHE A 262 -2.73 -1.42 12.25
CA PHE A 262 -3.96 -1.98 11.68
C PHE A 262 -5.19 -1.07 11.82
N THR A 263 -5.25 -0.21 12.85
CA THR A 263 -6.42 0.65 13.05
C THR A 263 -6.23 2.07 12.49
N LYS A 264 -5.14 2.76 12.85
CA LYS A 264 -4.98 4.18 12.51
C LYS A 264 -4.55 4.38 11.06
N VAL A 265 -3.63 3.55 10.56
CA VAL A 265 -3.06 3.72 9.22
C VAL A 265 -4.12 3.56 8.13
N PRO A 266 -4.91 2.46 8.06
CA PRO A 266 -5.90 2.29 7.00
C PRO A 266 -7.08 3.27 7.17
N ALA A 267 -7.36 3.71 8.40
CA ALA A 267 -8.42 4.70 8.63
C ALA A 267 -8.07 6.11 8.14
N GLN A 268 -6.79 6.53 8.25
CA GLN A 268 -6.37 7.92 7.99
C GLN A 268 -5.61 8.08 6.68
N LEU A 269 -4.87 7.06 6.24
CA LEU A 269 -3.91 7.14 5.14
C LEU A 269 -4.27 6.22 3.96
N PHE A 270 -5.55 5.85 3.83
CA PHE A 270 -6.06 5.01 2.74
C PHE A 270 -5.77 5.58 1.34
N HIS A 271 -5.57 6.89 1.23
CA HIS A 271 -5.31 7.59 -0.03
C HIS A 271 -3.88 7.45 -0.55
N ASN A 272 -2.94 6.96 0.28
CA ASN A 272 -1.55 6.77 -0.11
C ASN A 272 -1.35 5.38 -0.72
N LEU A 273 -1.32 5.29 -2.05
CA LEU A 273 -1.17 4.03 -2.79
C LEU A 273 0.10 3.26 -2.41
N MET A 274 1.24 3.95 -2.24
CA MET A 274 2.51 3.30 -1.91
C MET A 274 2.43 2.63 -0.54
N LEU A 275 1.91 3.35 0.46
CA LEU A 275 1.73 2.81 1.81
C LEU A 275 0.73 1.64 1.83
N ALA A 276 -0.36 1.76 1.07
CA ALA A 276 -1.37 0.70 0.95
C ALA A 276 -0.77 -0.59 0.36
N TYR A 277 0.04 -0.45 -0.70
CA TYR A 277 0.74 -1.58 -1.30
C TYR A 277 1.72 -2.24 -0.32
N GLU A 278 2.58 -1.46 0.33
CA GLU A 278 3.54 -2.00 1.31
C GLU A 278 2.86 -2.65 2.51
N PHE A 279 1.74 -2.09 2.96
CA PHE A 279 0.93 -2.64 4.04
C PHE A 279 0.35 -4.01 3.66
N LEU A 280 -0.22 -4.13 2.46
CA LEU A 280 -0.75 -5.41 1.99
C LEU A 280 0.35 -6.44 1.78
N GLN A 281 1.50 -6.02 1.26
CA GLN A 281 2.64 -6.91 1.11
C GLN A 281 3.12 -7.44 2.47
N PHE A 282 3.16 -6.58 3.49
CA PHE A 282 3.42 -7.01 4.87
C PHE A 282 2.39 -8.02 5.37
N CYS A 283 1.09 -7.79 5.10
CA CYS A 283 0.03 -8.74 5.46
C CYS A 283 0.22 -10.09 4.75
N ARG A 284 0.47 -10.06 3.44
CA ARG A 284 0.69 -11.23 2.59
C ARG A 284 1.90 -12.06 3.02
N GLN A 285 3.00 -11.42 3.39
CA GLN A 285 4.22 -12.09 3.82
C GLN A 285 4.06 -12.79 5.17
N ASN A 286 3.14 -12.31 6.03
CA ASN A 286 2.96 -12.82 7.39
C ASN A 286 1.55 -13.40 7.62
N VAL A 287 0.90 -13.91 6.56
CA VAL A 287 -0.47 -14.45 6.63
C VAL A 287 -0.63 -15.48 7.76
N GLY A 288 0.33 -16.40 7.92
CA GLY A 288 0.28 -17.43 8.96
C GLY A 288 0.17 -16.87 10.38
N PHE A 289 0.89 -15.80 10.68
CA PHE A 289 0.82 -15.14 11.98
C PHE A 289 -0.56 -14.48 12.22
N PHE A 290 -1.15 -13.90 11.18
CA PHE A 290 -2.46 -13.24 11.29
C PHE A 290 -3.63 -14.22 11.38
N THR A 291 -3.49 -15.42 10.80
CA THR A 291 -4.48 -16.49 10.96
C THR A 291 -4.53 -17.06 12.37
N GLU A 292 -3.44 -16.92 13.15
CA GLU A 292 -3.39 -17.33 14.55
C GLU A 292 -3.84 -16.19 15.49
N ASN A 293 -3.46 -14.95 15.21
CA ASN A 293 -3.80 -13.76 15.99
C ASN A 293 -4.96 -12.95 15.36
N LEU A 294 -6.07 -13.64 15.11
CA LEU A 294 -7.19 -13.14 14.31
C LEU A 294 -7.87 -11.90 14.91
N ASP A 295 -7.84 -11.67 16.22
CA ASP A 295 -8.69 -10.65 16.86
C ASP A 295 -8.34 -9.21 16.44
N ILE A 296 -7.05 -8.85 16.41
CA ILE A 296 -6.59 -7.51 16.00
C ILE A 296 -6.85 -7.30 14.51
N PHE A 297 -6.65 -8.34 13.71
CA PHE A 297 -6.81 -8.31 12.26
C PHE A 297 -8.30 -8.23 11.86
N ARG A 298 -9.18 -8.99 12.54
CA ARG A 298 -10.64 -8.96 12.39
C ARG A 298 -11.22 -7.60 12.76
N GLN A 299 -10.87 -7.04 13.91
CA GLN A 299 -11.33 -5.70 14.33
C GLN A 299 -10.92 -4.60 13.34
N SER A 300 -9.81 -4.79 12.63
CA SER A 300 -9.32 -3.84 11.63
C SER A 300 -9.88 -4.02 10.22
N THR A 301 -10.55 -5.14 9.95
CA THR A 301 -10.99 -5.56 8.61
C THR A 301 -11.81 -4.49 7.88
N PRO A 302 -12.81 -3.82 8.49
CA PRO A 302 -13.56 -2.78 7.78
C PRO A 302 -12.69 -1.60 7.33
N ASN A 303 -11.60 -1.31 8.06
CA ASN A 303 -10.65 -0.28 7.67
C ASN A 303 -9.69 -0.75 6.58
N LEU A 304 -9.35 -2.05 6.53
CA LEU A 304 -8.55 -2.61 5.44
C LEU A 304 -9.25 -2.39 4.09
N PHE A 305 -10.55 -2.63 4.00
CA PHE A 305 -11.30 -2.41 2.76
C PHE A 305 -11.28 -0.96 2.25
N LYS A 306 -10.89 0.03 3.07
CA LYS A 306 -10.67 1.40 2.60
C LYS A 306 -9.52 1.50 1.59
N PHE A 307 -8.45 0.70 1.76
CA PHE A 307 -7.37 0.66 0.79
C PHE A 307 -7.85 0.11 -0.55
N LEU A 308 -8.60 -1.01 -0.53
CA LEU A 308 -9.19 -1.58 -1.75
C LEU A 308 -10.19 -0.63 -2.38
N ALA A 309 -11.10 -0.04 -1.59
CA ALA A 309 -12.11 0.89 -2.08
C ALA A 309 -11.51 2.12 -2.77
N TRP A 310 -10.39 2.65 -2.25
CA TRP A 310 -9.75 3.84 -2.81
C TRP A 310 -8.76 3.54 -3.96
N ASN A 311 -8.04 2.42 -3.90
CA ASN A 311 -6.94 2.08 -4.82
C ASN A 311 -7.25 0.85 -5.70
N SER A 312 -8.53 0.57 -5.92
CA SER A 312 -9.05 -0.73 -6.41
C SER A 312 -8.28 -1.34 -7.58
N PRO A 313 -7.98 -0.66 -8.70
CA PRO A 313 -7.33 -1.31 -9.83
C PRO A 313 -5.92 -1.85 -9.49
N ALA A 314 -5.18 -1.15 -8.63
CA ALA A 314 -3.79 -1.49 -8.34
C ALA A 314 -3.64 -2.60 -7.28
N LEU A 315 -4.59 -2.72 -6.35
CA LEU A 315 -4.46 -3.62 -5.19
C LEU A 315 -5.33 -4.89 -5.29
N THR A 316 -6.10 -5.06 -6.37
CA THR A 316 -7.06 -6.17 -6.48
C THR A 316 -6.40 -7.54 -6.42
N ILE A 317 -5.25 -7.71 -7.09
CA ILE A 317 -4.52 -8.98 -7.09
C ILE A 317 -4.06 -9.29 -5.66
N ASP A 318 -3.52 -8.30 -4.96
CA ASP A 318 -3.06 -8.44 -3.59
C ASP A 318 -4.18 -8.79 -2.60
N TYR A 319 -5.35 -8.17 -2.78
CA TYR A 319 -6.52 -8.53 -1.98
C TYR A 319 -7.07 -9.90 -2.32
N THR A 320 -7.03 -10.33 -3.58
CA THR A 320 -7.52 -11.67 -3.97
C THR A 320 -6.73 -12.76 -3.24
N ASP A 321 -5.43 -12.54 -3.03
CA ASP A 321 -4.56 -13.48 -2.33
C ASP A 321 -4.70 -13.39 -0.79
N LEU A 322 -5.02 -12.20 -0.25
CA LEU A 322 -5.19 -11.98 1.19
C LEU A 322 -6.59 -12.35 1.71
N LEU A 323 -7.62 -12.23 0.87
CA LEU A 323 -9.02 -12.41 1.23
C LEU A 323 -9.33 -13.79 1.85
N PRO A 324 -8.77 -14.93 1.38
CA PRO A 324 -8.98 -16.22 2.03
C PRO A 324 -8.51 -16.26 3.48
N ALA A 325 -7.43 -15.55 3.82
CA ALA A 325 -6.90 -15.49 5.19
C ALA A 325 -7.73 -14.55 6.10
N LEU A 326 -8.41 -13.58 5.51
CA LEU A 326 -9.34 -12.69 6.21
C LEU A 326 -10.68 -13.39 6.52
N LEU A 327 -11.05 -14.36 5.70
CA LEU A 327 -12.30 -15.09 5.78
C LEU A 327 -12.29 -16.15 6.88
N SER A 328 -13.37 -16.18 7.64
CA SER A 328 -13.72 -17.24 8.57
C SER A 328 -15.22 -17.52 8.44
N PRO A 329 -15.69 -18.71 8.84
CA PRO A 329 -17.12 -19.02 8.82
C PRO A 329 -17.98 -18.00 9.58
N GLU A 330 -17.42 -17.39 10.62
CA GLU A 330 -18.07 -16.42 11.50
C GLU A 330 -18.23 -15.03 10.87
N ASN A 331 -17.29 -14.60 10.02
CA ASN A 331 -17.27 -13.25 9.44
C ASN A 331 -17.58 -13.22 7.92
N ALA A 332 -17.82 -14.38 7.29
CA ALA A 332 -18.05 -14.49 5.85
C ALA A 332 -19.20 -13.61 5.35
N LEU A 333 -20.30 -13.53 6.10
CA LEU A 333 -21.44 -12.68 5.78
C LEU A 333 -21.07 -11.19 5.83
N GLU A 334 -20.38 -10.76 6.88
CA GLU A 334 -19.90 -9.38 7.03
C GLU A 334 -18.93 -9.00 5.92
N MET A 335 -18.01 -9.89 5.58
CA MET A 335 -17.05 -9.72 4.49
C MET A 335 -17.73 -9.61 3.13
N PHE A 336 -18.76 -10.41 2.89
CA PHE A 336 -19.57 -10.32 1.68
C PHE A 336 -20.28 -8.97 1.58
N HIS A 337 -20.88 -8.49 2.68
CA HIS A 337 -21.50 -7.17 2.72
C HIS A 337 -20.47 -6.04 2.49
N LEU A 338 -19.29 -6.11 3.11
CA LEU A 338 -18.21 -5.16 2.88
C LEU A 338 -17.78 -5.12 1.40
N LEU A 339 -17.69 -6.30 0.76
CA LEU A 339 -17.37 -6.41 -0.67
C LEU A 339 -18.43 -5.78 -1.56
N LEU A 340 -19.71 -6.02 -1.28
CA LEU A 340 -20.82 -5.40 -2.01
C LEU A 340 -20.87 -3.88 -1.79
N ASP A 341 -20.52 -3.43 -0.59
CA ASP A 341 -20.54 -2.02 -0.20
C ASP A 341 -19.31 -1.24 -0.68
N LEU A 342 -18.32 -1.87 -1.31
CA LEU A 342 -17.11 -1.16 -1.79
C LEU A 342 -17.41 0.11 -2.60
N PRO A 343 -18.30 0.12 -3.60
CA PRO A 343 -18.66 1.35 -4.33
C PRO A 343 -19.24 2.43 -3.41
N CYS A 344 -20.03 2.02 -2.41
CA CYS A 344 -20.57 2.90 -1.39
C CYS A 344 -19.47 3.44 -0.48
N LEU A 345 -18.52 2.62 -0.06
CA LEU A 345 -17.35 3.01 0.72
C LEU A 345 -16.44 3.97 -0.04
N THR A 346 -16.08 3.66 -1.30
CA THR A 346 -15.21 4.49 -2.15
C THR A 346 -15.72 5.92 -2.22
N ALA A 347 -16.99 6.13 -2.54
CA ALA A 347 -17.50 7.49 -2.65
C ALA A 347 -17.78 8.14 -1.28
N ALA A 348 -17.88 7.37 -0.19
CA ALA A 348 -17.95 7.93 1.18
C ALA A 348 -16.60 8.56 1.51
N LEU A 349 -15.52 7.82 1.22
CA LEU A 349 -14.15 8.29 1.36
C LEU A 349 -13.88 9.53 0.47
N ASP A 350 -14.44 9.59 -0.75
CA ASP A 350 -14.26 10.77 -1.65
C ASP A 350 -14.95 12.00 -1.07
N THR A 351 -16.12 11.82 -0.47
CA THR A 351 -16.85 12.90 0.21
C THR A 351 -16.09 13.36 1.46
N GLN A 352 -15.56 12.41 2.24
CA GLN A 352 -14.75 12.68 3.43
C GLN A 352 -13.51 13.49 3.07
N LEU A 353 -12.75 13.09 2.05
CA LEU A 353 -11.52 13.77 1.64
C LEU A 353 -11.80 15.23 1.19
N ARG A 354 -12.85 15.42 0.38
CA ARG A 354 -13.30 16.75 -0.07
C ARG A 354 -13.72 17.65 1.10
N SER A 355 -14.35 17.09 2.13
CA SER A 355 -14.75 17.84 3.33
C SER A 355 -13.53 18.31 4.14
N PHE A 356 -12.49 17.48 4.25
CA PHE A 356 -11.23 17.86 4.89
C PHE A 356 -10.49 18.96 4.11
N GLU A 357 -10.48 18.89 2.79
CA GLU A 357 -9.90 19.92 1.93
C GLU A 357 -10.64 21.26 2.03
N CYS A 358 -11.99 21.22 2.09
CA CYS A 358 -12.84 22.41 2.26
C CYS A 358 -12.69 23.06 3.65
N CYS A 359 -12.54 22.26 4.71
CA CYS A 359 -12.23 22.77 6.06
C CYS A 359 -10.82 23.37 6.15
N ARG A 360 -9.86 22.89 5.33
CA ARG A 360 -8.50 23.42 5.29
C ARG A 360 -8.40 24.71 4.47
N SER A 361 -9.24 24.87 3.45
CA SER A 361 -9.32 26.09 2.63
C SER A 361 -10.18 27.20 3.26
N THR A 362 -11.12 26.88 4.14
CA THR A 362 -11.90 27.90 4.89
C THR A 362 -11.07 28.69 5.92
N CYS A 363 -9.84 28.26 6.23
CA CYS A 363 -8.86 29.08 6.96
C CYS A 363 -8.09 30.08 6.06
N LYS A 364 -8.29 30.03 4.73
CA LYS A 364 -7.76 31.00 3.76
C LYS A 364 -8.80 31.33 2.69
N LYS A 365 -9.55 32.40 2.98
CA LYS A 365 -10.45 33.18 2.12
C LYS A 365 -11.90 32.68 2.01
N THR A 366 -12.77 33.56 2.51
CA THR A 366 -14.15 33.75 2.11
C THR A 366 -14.26 33.99 0.61
N SER A 367 -14.86 33.04 -0.11
CA SER A 367 -15.65 33.34 -1.30
C SER A 367 -16.63 32.20 -1.55
N SER A 368 -17.90 32.56 -1.52
CA SER A 368 -19.08 31.76 -1.85
C SER A 368 -18.90 30.85 -3.05
N GLY A 369 -19.02 29.54 -2.82
CA GLY A 369 -19.12 28.52 -3.86
C GLY A 369 -20.09 27.44 -3.40
N SER A 370 -21.21 27.32 -4.13
CA SER A 370 -22.35 26.44 -3.86
C SER A 370 -21.96 24.98 -3.55
N CYS A 371 -22.39 24.49 -2.38
CA CYS A 371 -22.30 23.09 -1.97
C CYS A 371 -23.35 22.25 -2.73
N GLY A 372 -22.98 21.72 -3.90
CA GLY A 372 -23.79 20.73 -4.62
C GLY A 372 -23.51 19.31 -4.14
N GLY A 373 -24.47 18.70 -3.45
CA GLY A 373 -24.42 17.32 -2.94
C GLY A 373 -24.23 16.27 -4.04
N LYS A 374 -23.16 15.46 -3.92
CA LYS A 374 -22.82 14.36 -4.84
C LYS A 374 -23.14 13.00 -4.21
N SER A 375 -24.41 12.75 -3.85
CA SER A 375 -24.95 11.42 -3.53
C SER A 375 -25.50 10.59 -4.73
N PRO A 376 -25.77 11.09 -5.95
CA PRO A 376 -26.43 10.29 -6.99
C PRO A 376 -25.60 9.15 -7.61
N LYS A 377 -24.26 9.17 -7.55
CA LYS A 377 -23.43 8.28 -8.38
C LYS A 377 -23.39 6.81 -7.95
N ARG A 378 -23.60 6.50 -6.65
CA ARG A 378 -23.49 5.13 -6.11
C ARG A 378 -24.73 4.28 -6.38
N PHE A 379 -25.90 4.86 -6.12
CA PHE A 379 -27.19 4.26 -6.43
C PHE A 379 -27.29 3.88 -7.91
N LEU A 380 -26.81 4.77 -8.78
CA LEU A 380 -26.73 4.53 -10.22
C LEU A 380 -25.93 3.27 -10.57
N ILE A 381 -24.80 3.02 -9.91
CA ILE A 381 -23.93 1.86 -10.21
C ILE A 381 -24.62 0.56 -9.78
N ILE A 382 -25.26 0.52 -8.61
CA ILE A 382 -25.95 -0.67 -8.11
C ILE A 382 -27.16 -1.00 -8.98
N VAL A 383 -28.02 0.00 -9.26
CA VAL A 383 -29.21 -0.18 -10.10
C VAL A 383 -28.82 -0.62 -11.51
N TRP A 384 -27.78 0.00 -12.08
CA TRP A 384 -27.23 -0.41 -13.36
C TRP A 384 -26.71 -1.85 -13.29
N ALA A 385 -25.91 -2.20 -12.27
CA ALA A 385 -25.33 -3.54 -12.14
C ALA A 385 -26.38 -4.65 -11.97
N ILE A 386 -27.46 -4.39 -11.23
CA ILE A 386 -28.63 -5.30 -11.16
C ILE A 386 -29.22 -5.50 -12.56
N GLY A 387 -29.47 -4.41 -13.29
CA GLY A 387 -29.94 -4.47 -14.66
C GLY A 387 -29.01 -5.23 -15.60
N GLU A 388 -27.71 -5.25 -15.37
CA GLU A 388 -26.72 -5.87 -16.25
C GLU A 388 -26.45 -7.34 -15.92
N TYR A 389 -26.21 -7.64 -14.64
CA TYR A 389 -25.68 -8.93 -14.19
C TYR A 389 -26.72 -9.89 -13.63
N ALA A 390 -27.93 -9.44 -13.30
CA ALA A 390 -29.02 -10.33 -12.89
C ALA A 390 -29.54 -11.15 -14.10
N SER A 391 -28.82 -12.21 -14.44
CA SER A 391 -29.08 -13.11 -15.57
C SER A 391 -28.52 -14.50 -15.28
N VAL A 392 -29.27 -15.53 -15.68
CA VAL A 392 -28.86 -16.95 -15.61
C VAL A 392 -27.53 -17.20 -16.34
N THR A 393 -27.20 -16.37 -17.33
CA THR A 393 -25.93 -16.45 -18.08
C THR A 393 -24.70 -16.07 -17.26
N HIS A 394 -24.86 -15.28 -16.20
CA HIS A 394 -23.77 -14.81 -15.33
C HIS A 394 -23.74 -15.53 -13.98
N ASP A 395 -24.91 -15.88 -13.43
CA ASP A 395 -25.03 -16.70 -12.23
C ASP A 395 -26.27 -17.61 -12.34
N LYS A 396 -26.08 -18.91 -12.12
CA LYS A 396 -27.16 -19.93 -12.16
C LYS A 396 -28.27 -19.66 -11.14
N ARG A 397 -28.00 -18.86 -10.10
CA ARG A 397 -28.95 -18.47 -9.04
C ARG A 397 -29.89 -17.33 -9.44
N CYS A 398 -29.65 -16.63 -10.55
CA CYS A 398 -30.53 -15.57 -11.06
C CYS A 398 -31.77 -16.16 -11.75
N THR A 399 -32.57 -16.93 -11.00
CA THR A 399 -33.84 -17.50 -11.47
C THR A 399 -34.87 -16.39 -11.74
N ALA A 400 -35.94 -16.72 -12.46
CA ALA A 400 -37.03 -15.77 -12.75
C ALA A 400 -37.62 -15.14 -11.46
N GLU A 401 -37.67 -15.90 -10.37
CA GLU A 401 -38.14 -15.45 -9.06
C GLU A 401 -37.23 -14.37 -8.44
N GLN A 402 -35.91 -14.56 -8.52
CA GLN A 402 -34.94 -13.58 -8.04
C GLN A 402 -34.94 -12.31 -8.91
N ILE A 403 -35.11 -12.45 -10.22
CA ILE A 403 -35.27 -11.32 -11.16
C ILE A 403 -36.52 -10.52 -10.82
N ASN A 404 -37.65 -11.17 -10.53
CA ASN A 404 -38.88 -10.51 -10.11
C ASN A 404 -38.70 -9.76 -8.79
N THR A 405 -37.97 -10.34 -7.83
CA THR A 405 -37.69 -9.68 -6.54
C THR A 405 -36.88 -8.38 -6.73
N PHE A 406 -35.81 -8.43 -7.54
CA PHE A 406 -35.05 -7.22 -7.87
C PHE A 406 -35.90 -6.19 -8.63
N PHE A 407 -36.75 -6.66 -9.54
CA PHE A 407 -37.67 -5.82 -10.28
C PHE A 407 -38.64 -5.09 -9.37
N ASP A 408 -39.28 -5.79 -8.42
CA ASP A 408 -40.26 -5.20 -7.50
C ASP A 408 -39.64 -4.09 -6.63
N VAL A 409 -38.40 -4.28 -6.15
CA VAL A 409 -37.68 -3.26 -5.37
C VAL A 409 -37.33 -2.02 -6.23
N LEU A 410 -36.81 -2.23 -7.45
CA LEU A 410 -36.47 -1.13 -8.35
C LEU A 410 -37.73 -0.39 -8.85
N GLU A 411 -38.82 -1.13 -9.07
CA GLU A 411 -40.11 -0.59 -9.49
C GLU A 411 -40.73 0.27 -8.40
N ALA A 412 -40.73 -0.21 -7.15
CA ALA A 412 -41.19 0.57 -5.99
C ALA A 412 -40.41 1.88 -5.86
N MET A 413 -39.09 1.86 -6.03
CA MET A 413 -38.27 3.08 -5.99
C MET A 413 -38.57 4.06 -7.12
N LEU A 414 -38.74 3.57 -8.36
CA LEU A 414 -39.12 4.42 -9.48
C LEU A 414 -40.53 5.00 -9.28
N PHE A 415 -41.45 4.21 -8.72
CA PHE A 415 -42.80 4.64 -8.38
C PHE A 415 -42.77 5.76 -7.34
N GLU A 416 -42.02 5.60 -6.25
CA GLU A 416 -41.83 6.66 -5.26
C GLU A 416 -41.29 7.95 -5.91
N ILE A 417 -40.24 7.87 -6.73
CA ILE A 417 -39.67 9.05 -7.41
C ILE A 417 -40.70 9.74 -8.32
N THR A 418 -41.58 8.99 -8.97
CA THR A 418 -42.51 9.49 -9.99
C THR A 418 -43.90 9.87 -9.46
N GLN A 419 -44.28 9.39 -8.27
CA GLN A 419 -45.62 9.59 -7.69
C GLN A 419 -45.61 10.47 -6.43
N LEU A 420 -44.46 11.01 -6.03
CA LEU A 420 -44.35 11.93 -4.90
C LEU A 420 -45.36 13.10 -5.01
N ARG A 421 -46.35 13.05 -4.13
CA ARG A 421 -47.22 14.17 -3.80
C ARG A 421 -46.35 15.23 -3.11
N PRO A 422 -46.36 16.51 -3.54
CA PRO A 422 -45.47 17.53 -3.01
C PRO A 422 -45.85 17.83 -1.55
N SER A 423 -45.22 17.12 -0.62
CA SER A 423 -45.10 17.54 0.77
C SER A 423 -43.69 18.08 0.97
N ALA A 424 -43.61 19.18 1.70
CA ALA A 424 -42.44 20.05 1.77
C ALA A 424 -41.23 19.32 2.41
N SER A 425 -40.34 18.76 1.59
CA SER A 425 -38.89 18.57 1.83
C SER A 425 -38.25 17.50 0.92
N ILE A 426 -38.64 17.39 -0.36
CA ILE A 426 -38.12 16.34 -1.24
C ILE A 426 -36.73 16.73 -1.81
N PRO A 427 -35.69 15.88 -1.66
CA PRO A 427 -34.41 16.07 -2.33
C PRO A 427 -34.53 15.88 -3.85
N LYS A 428 -33.91 16.76 -4.64
CA LYS A 428 -33.91 16.71 -6.11
C LYS A 428 -33.28 15.40 -6.62
N SER A 429 -34.07 14.52 -7.25
CA SER A 429 -33.56 13.32 -7.94
C SER A 429 -33.01 13.69 -9.32
N SER A 430 -31.74 13.38 -9.60
CA SER A 430 -31.11 13.68 -10.88
C SER A 430 -31.81 12.94 -12.05
N PRO A 431 -31.98 13.55 -13.25
CA PRO A 431 -32.60 12.90 -14.41
C PRO A 431 -31.89 11.60 -14.82
N ARG A 432 -30.57 11.55 -14.59
CA ARG A 432 -29.76 10.34 -14.77
C ARG A 432 -30.21 9.14 -13.92
N VAL A 433 -30.73 9.37 -12.72
CA VAL A 433 -31.23 8.33 -11.80
C VAL A 433 -32.49 7.68 -12.36
N ILE A 434 -33.41 8.50 -12.85
CA ILE A 434 -34.63 8.04 -13.51
C ILE A 434 -34.28 7.25 -14.77
N ALA A 435 -33.35 7.75 -15.60
CA ALA A 435 -32.92 7.06 -16.82
C ALA A 435 -32.29 5.67 -16.56
N VAL A 436 -31.45 5.56 -15.52
CA VAL A 436 -30.80 4.29 -15.16
C VAL A 436 -31.79 3.30 -14.55
N LEU A 437 -32.72 3.74 -13.70
CA LEU A 437 -33.81 2.91 -13.18
C LEU A 437 -34.70 2.38 -14.32
N MET A 438 -35.14 3.25 -15.23
CA MET A 438 -35.93 2.84 -16.40
C MET A 438 -35.16 1.82 -17.25
N THR A 439 -33.86 2.04 -17.45
CA THR A 439 -33.02 1.12 -18.25
C THR A 439 -32.84 -0.23 -17.55
N ALA A 440 -32.60 -0.25 -16.24
CA ALA A 440 -32.45 -1.47 -15.46
C ALA A 440 -33.74 -2.30 -15.43
N LEU A 441 -34.90 -1.67 -15.18
CA LEU A 441 -36.20 -2.34 -15.25
C LEU A 441 -36.49 -2.91 -16.64
N THR A 442 -36.16 -2.15 -17.70
CA THR A 442 -36.30 -2.63 -19.09
C THR A 442 -35.42 -3.86 -19.37
N LYS A 443 -34.20 -3.90 -18.80
CA LYS A 443 -33.28 -5.05 -18.93
C LYS A 443 -33.75 -6.28 -18.18
N LEU A 444 -34.36 -6.12 -17.01
CA LEU A 444 -34.96 -7.23 -16.28
C LEU A 444 -36.20 -7.76 -17.02
N ALA A 445 -37.05 -6.86 -17.56
CA ALA A 445 -38.24 -7.25 -18.33
C ALA A 445 -37.93 -7.90 -19.68
N SER A 446 -36.83 -7.56 -20.35
CA SER A 446 -36.42 -8.29 -21.56
C SER A 446 -35.96 -9.72 -21.27
N ARG A 447 -35.60 -10.02 -20.01
CA ARG A 447 -35.18 -11.36 -19.54
C ARG A 447 -36.34 -12.15 -18.91
N SER A 448 -37.34 -11.46 -18.35
CA SER A 448 -38.56 -12.02 -17.77
C SER A 448 -39.78 -11.34 -18.40
N GLN A 449 -40.36 -11.99 -19.43
CA GLN A 449 -41.37 -11.38 -20.30
C GLN A 449 -42.67 -11.00 -19.57
N ASP A 450 -42.97 -11.66 -18.44
CA ASP A 450 -44.14 -11.37 -17.60
C ASP A 450 -44.11 -9.96 -17.00
N LEU A 451 -42.93 -9.32 -16.94
CA LEU A 451 -42.74 -7.97 -16.42
C LEU A 451 -42.92 -6.86 -17.46
N ILE A 452 -42.95 -7.20 -18.75
CA ILE A 452 -43.04 -6.22 -19.85
C ILE A 452 -44.27 -5.31 -19.73
N PRO A 453 -45.49 -5.81 -19.45
CA PRO A 453 -46.67 -4.95 -19.31
C PRO A 453 -46.52 -3.90 -18.20
N ARG A 454 -45.85 -4.27 -17.09
CA ARG A 454 -45.58 -3.38 -15.96
C ARG A 454 -44.64 -2.25 -16.37
N VAL A 455 -43.51 -2.56 -17.02
CA VAL A 455 -42.55 -1.54 -17.49
C VAL A 455 -43.18 -0.62 -18.53
N CYS A 456 -43.93 -1.14 -19.50
CA CYS A 456 -44.63 -0.33 -20.49
C CYS A 456 -45.65 0.63 -19.84
N LEU A 457 -46.33 0.20 -18.78
CA LEU A 457 -47.22 1.08 -18.04
C LEU A 457 -46.45 2.22 -17.35
N PHE A 458 -45.25 1.96 -16.79
CA PHE A 458 -44.41 3.03 -16.23
C PHE A 458 -43.89 4.00 -17.29
N LEU A 459 -43.31 3.48 -18.38
CA LEU A 459 -42.72 4.31 -19.45
C LEU A 459 -43.76 5.22 -20.11
N SER A 460 -45.01 4.74 -20.27
CA SER A 460 -46.11 5.56 -20.82
C SER A 460 -46.55 6.69 -19.89
N LYS A 461 -46.43 6.50 -18.57
CA LYS A 461 -46.76 7.51 -17.56
C LYS A 461 -45.69 8.59 -17.38
N MET A 462 -44.47 8.41 -17.92
CA MET A 462 -43.39 9.41 -17.85
C MET A 462 -43.79 10.74 -18.51
N LYS A 463 -44.62 10.69 -19.56
CA LYS A 463 -45.18 11.89 -20.20
C LYS A 463 -46.04 12.70 -19.24
N ILE A 464 -46.87 12.02 -18.45
CA ILE A 464 -47.76 12.65 -17.46
C ILE A 464 -46.94 13.19 -16.28
N PHE A 465 -45.93 12.44 -15.83
CA PHE A 465 -45.02 12.85 -14.76
C PHE A 465 -44.30 14.18 -15.08
N ILE A 466 -43.72 14.29 -16.28
CA ILE A 466 -42.93 15.47 -16.69
C ILE A 466 -43.81 16.70 -16.97
N GLN A 467 -45.04 16.49 -17.45
CA GLN A 467 -46.03 17.54 -17.68
C GLN A 467 -46.71 18.05 -16.39
N SER A 468 -46.42 17.43 -15.24
CA SER A 468 -46.94 17.88 -13.95
C SER A 468 -46.32 19.23 -13.54
N PRO A 469 -47.14 20.22 -13.14
CA PRO A 469 -46.65 21.57 -12.82
C PRO A 469 -45.64 21.61 -11.66
N ALA A 470 -45.67 20.62 -10.76
CA ALA A 470 -44.68 20.47 -9.70
C ALA A 470 -43.30 20.05 -10.24
N VAL A 471 -43.27 19.23 -11.29
CA VAL A 471 -42.07 18.63 -11.88
C VAL A 471 -41.42 19.57 -12.89
N SER A 472 -42.21 20.36 -13.62
CA SER A 472 -41.71 21.42 -14.52
C SER A 472 -40.95 22.54 -13.78
N SER A 473 -41.12 22.65 -12.46
CA SER A 473 -40.33 23.57 -11.62
C SER A 473 -38.98 23.00 -11.16
N ILE A 474 -38.80 21.67 -11.28
CA ILE A 474 -37.64 20.93 -10.76
C ILE A 474 -36.63 20.62 -11.88
N TYR A 475 -37.11 20.29 -13.08
CA TYR A 475 -36.28 19.94 -14.24
C TYR A 475 -36.33 21.03 -15.31
N CYS A 476 -35.20 21.31 -15.97
CA CYS A 476 -35.21 22.18 -17.14
C CYS A 476 -35.80 21.44 -18.36
N ALA A 477 -36.17 22.20 -19.40
CA ALA A 477 -36.79 21.65 -20.61
C ALA A 477 -35.93 20.55 -21.27
N GLU A 478 -34.61 20.72 -21.28
CA GLU A 478 -33.65 19.75 -21.85
C GLU A 478 -33.60 18.44 -21.06
N GLU A 479 -33.62 18.49 -19.72
CA GLU A 479 -33.59 17.31 -18.85
C GLU A 479 -34.91 16.53 -18.94
N ALA A 480 -36.03 17.24 -19.00
CA ALA A 480 -37.36 16.67 -19.22
C ALA A 480 -37.44 15.97 -20.58
N GLU A 481 -36.94 16.60 -21.64
CA GLU A 481 -36.89 16.02 -22.99
C GLU A 481 -36.00 14.78 -23.03
N ALA A 482 -34.84 14.79 -22.37
CA ALA A 482 -33.95 13.63 -22.29
C ALA A 482 -34.62 12.41 -21.63
N ILE A 483 -35.38 12.61 -20.55
CA ILE A 483 -36.12 11.52 -19.89
C ILE A 483 -37.22 10.98 -20.81
N LEU A 484 -37.97 11.84 -21.51
CA LEU A 484 -39.05 11.43 -22.44
C LEU A 484 -38.51 10.67 -23.65
N THR A 485 -37.43 11.16 -24.24
CA THR A 485 -36.75 10.50 -25.36
C THR A 485 -36.29 9.11 -24.93
N ARG A 486 -35.63 9.01 -23.78
CA ARG A 486 -35.17 7.72 -23.25
C ARG A 486 -36.32 6.76 -22.95
N ALA A 487 -37.43 7.25 -22.39
CA ALA A 487 -38.61 6.41 -22.12
C ALA A 487 -39.24 5.89 -23.42
N THR A 488 -39.27 6.71 -24.47
CA THR A 488 -39.81 6.35 -25.79
C THR A 488 -38.92 5.32 -26.51
N GLU A 489 -37.60 5.46 -26.43
CA GLU A 489 -36.64 4.48 -26.92
C GLU A 489 -36.85 3.11 -26.27
N LEU A 490 -36.91 3.06 -24.93
CA LEU A 490 -37.09 1.83 -24.16
C LEU A 490 -38.45 1.19 -24.46
N MET A 491 -39.51 2.00 -24.61
CA MET A 491 -40.84 1.51 -25.00
C MET A 491 -40.82 0.84 -26.38
N ASN A 492 -40.13 1.45 -27.34
CA ASN A 492 -40.03 0.90 -28.69
C ASN A 492 -39.19 -0.38 -28.71
N LEU A 493 -38.14 -0.48 -27.89
CA LEU A 493 -37.35 -1.70 -27.74
C LEU A 493 -38.18 -2.86 -27.18
N LEU A 494 -39.03 -2.61 -26.17
CA LEU A 494 -39.87 -3.66 -25.57
C LEU A 494 -40.95 -4.23 -26.51
N LYS A 495 -41.25 -3.57 -27.65
CA LYS A 495 -42.11 -4.15 -28.69
C LYS A 495 -41.48 -5.36 -29.37
N MET A 496 -40.16 -5.51 -29.29
CA MET A 496 -39.42 -6.67 -29.80
C MET A 496 -38.50 -7.23 -28.71
N PRO A 497 -39.04 -8.01 -27.74
CA PRO A 497 -38.31 -8.42 -26.54
C PRO A 497 -37.02 -9.21 -26.82
N SER A 498 -37.04 -10.05 -27.85
CA SER A 498 -35.87 -10.81 -28.32
C SER A 498 -34.75 -9.91 -28.84
N VAL A 499 -35.10 -8.84 -29.56
CA VAL A 499 -34.14 -7.83 -30.03
C VAL A 499 -33.66 -6.96 -28.88
N ALA A 500 -34.55 -6.60 -27.95
CA ALA A 500 -34.19 -5.85 -26.74
C ALA A 500 -33.17 -6.60 -25.88
N GLN A 501 -33.33 -7.93 -25.71
CA GLN A 501 -32.37 -8.75 -24.96
C GLN A 501 -30.97 -8.74 -25.59
N PHE A 502 -30.88 -8.65 -26.92
CA PHE A 502 -29.62 -8.59 -27.66
C PHE A 502 -28.99 -7.19 -27.63
N VAL A 503 -29.79 -6.14 -27.90
CA VAL A 503 -29.35 -4.73 -27.92
C VAL A 503 -28.94 -4.22 -26.54
N LEU A 504 -29.58 -4.75 -25.48
CA LEU A 504 -29.31 -4.35 -24.10
C LEU A 504 -28.24 -5.20 -23.41
N ARG A 505 -27.66 -6.19 -24.12
CA ARG A 505 -26.54 -7.01 -23.64
C ARG A 505 -25.23 -6.22 -23.75
N PRO A 506 -24.30 -6.34 -22.79
CA PRO A 506 -22.98 -5.71 -22.94
C PRO A 506 -22.21 -6.31 -24.13
N SER A 507 -21.50 -5.47 -24.87
CA SER A 507 -20.48 -5.87 -25.85
C SER A 507 -19.40 -6.65 -25.12
N SER A 508 -19.01 -7.82 -25.63
CA SER A 508 -17.96 -8.66 -25.04
C SER A 508 -16.54 -8.09 -25.20
N GLU A 509 -16.38 -6.91 -25.81
CA GLU A 509 -15.07 -6.39 -26.23
C GLU A 509 -14.59 -5.13 -25.48
N ASP A 510 -15.39 -4.53 -24.60
CA ASP A 510 -14.96 -3.35 -23.85
C ASP A 510 -14.28 -3.73 -22.52
N LEU A 511 -13.06 -4.27 -22.65
CA LEU A 511 -12.13 -4.56 -21.55
C LEU A 511 -11.77 -3.33 -20.68
N SER A 512 -12.17 -2.13 -21.09
CA SER A 512 -11.98 -0.88 -20.34
C SER A 512 -13.06 -0.63 -19.27
N HIS A 513 -14.21 -1.32 -19.31
CA HIS A 513 -15.31 -1.15 -18.36
C HIS A 513 -15.30 -2.16 -17.19
N GLN A 514 -14.35 -3.10 -17.19
CA GLN A 514 -14.17 -4.12 -16.15
C GLN A 514 -13.82 -3.51 -14.76
N GLU A 515 -13.35 -2.27 -14.74
CA GLU A 515 -12.95 -1.54 -13.52
C GLU A 515 -14.13 -1.19 -12.59
N THR A 516 -15.35 -1.05 -13.12
CA THR A 516 -16.54 -0.66 -12.35
C THR A 516 -17.31 -1.83 -11.74
N HIS A 517 -16.97 -3.08 -12.08
CA HIS A 517 -17.74 -4.29 -11.73
C HIS A 517 -16.94 -5.27 -10.85
N LEU A 518 -15.73 -4.88 -10.49
CA LEU A 518 -14.75 -5.67 -9.75
C LEU A 518 -15.20 -6.09 -8.33
N PRO A 519 -15.91 -5.24 -7.54
CA PRO A 519 -16.39 -5.65 -6.23
C PRO A 519 -17.42 -6.78 -6.28
N LEU A 520 -18.28 -6.77 -7.30
CA LEU A 520 -19.29 -7.82 -7.52
C LEU A 520 -18.61 -9.12 -7.98
N LEU A 521 -17.60 -9.04 -8.87
CA LEU A 521 -16.81 -10.19 -9.30
C LEU A 521 -16.08 -10.87 -8.14
N LEU A 522 -15.47 -10.07 -7.24
CA LEU A 522 -14.82 -10.55 -6.03
C LEU A 522 -15.82 -11.17 -5.04
N ALA A 523 -16.99 -10.54 -4.84
CA ALA A 523 -18.06 -11.07 -4.00
C ALA A 523 -18.61 -12.40 -4.55
N MET A 524 -18.79 -12.52 -5.87
CA MET A 524 -19.21 -13.76 -6.52
C MET A 524 -18.15 -14.86 -6.38
N LYS A 525 -16.87 -14.54 -6.59
CA LYS A 525 -15.75 -15.47 -6.40
C LYS A 525 -15.64 -15.95 -4.95
N MET A 526 -15.85 -15.06 -3.97
CA MET A 526 -15.94 -15.40 -2.55
C MET A 526 -17.07 -16.40 -2.29
N THR A 527 -18.26 -16.20 -2.85
CA THR A 527 -19.36 -17.16 -2.67
C THR A 527 -19.05 -18.53 -3.25
N SER A 528 -18.36 -18.61 -4.40
CA SER A 528 -17.93 -19.90 -4.99
C SER A 528 -16.93 -20.63 -4.09
N GLN A 529 -15.91 -19.92 -3.58
CA GLN A 529 -14.87 -20.52 -2.75
C GLN A 529 -15.38 -21.01 -1.39
N LEU A 530 -16.30 -20.27 -0.75
CA LEU A 530 -16.93 -20.69 0.52
C LEU A 530 -17.84 -21.91 0.34
N LEU A 531 -18.48 -22.06 -0.82
CA LEU A 531 -19.34 -23.20 -1.13
C LEU A 531 -18.54 -24.44 -1.56
N GLU A 532 -17.43 -24.27 -2.28
CA GLU A 532 -16.53 -25.36 -2.69
C GLU A 532 -15.67 -25.89 -1.51
N GLY A 533 -15.26 -25.01 -0.59
CA GLY A 533 -14.51 -25.40 0.62
C GLY A 533 -15.36 -26.12 1.68
N GLY A 534 -16.70 -26.07 1.58
CA GLY A 534 -17.64 -26.75 2.48
C GLY A 534 -17.86 -28.23 2.15
N THR A 535 -17.35 -28.71 1.02
CA THR A 535 -17.54 -30.10 0.57
C THR A 535 -16.20 -30.76 0.27
N GLY A 536 -15.50 -31.22 1.32
CA GLY A 536 -14.44 -32.22 1.12
C GLY A 536 -13.27 -32.14 2.07
N SER A 537 -13.44 -32.62 3.31
CA SER A 537 -12.43 -33.47 3.96
C SER A 537 -13.05 -34.16 5.17
N VAL A 538 -13.55 -35.38 4.96
CA VAL A 538 -13.63 -36.40 6.01
C VAL A 538 -12.53 -37.40 5.67
N PRO A 539 -11.58 -37.69 6.59
CA PRO A 539 -10.46 -38.55 6.28
C PRO A 539 -10.92 -40.01 6.23
N GLY A 540 -10.63 -40.67 5.11
CA GLY A 540 -10.56 -42.13 4.98
C GLY A 540 -9.12 -42.53 4.71
#